data_AF-A0A8C5S2C1-F1
#
_entry.id   AF-A0A8C5S2C1-F1
#
_cell.length_a   1.000
_cell.length_b   1.000
_cell.length_c   1.000
_cell.angle_alpha   90.00
_cell.angle_beta   90.00
_cell.angle_gamma   90.00
#
_symmetry.space_group_name_H-M   'P 1'
#
loop_
_entity.id
_entity.type
_entity.pdbx_description
1 polymer ?
#
loop_
_entity_poly.entity_id
_entity_poly.type
_entity_poly.pdbx_seq_one_letter_code
_entity_poly.pdbx_strand_id
1 'polypeptide(L)'
;CCVPILFFFIFESFSQKLMFKSTFHDGRTVLAIDFMVFTLRLIHIFAIHKQLGPKIIIVERMVSDVFFFLFFLSVWLIAYGVATQALLYPDDSRAEWIFRRVLYRPYLQIFGQIPLDKIDCEFNLQYLKLYTFENNILFRNADIFWKFQRYNLIVEYHGRPAFAPPFIIIDHIKLILRKLLQKTEHKKEHLGKLWGECRENKC
;
A
#
# COMPACT_ATOMS: atom_id res chain seq x y z
N CYS A 1 -4.83 20.45 1.62
CA CYS A 1 -4.97 19.04 1.18
C CYS A 1 -5.87 18.21 2.10
N CYS A 2 -5.75 18.30 3.44
CA CYS A 2 -6.59 17.50 4.35
C CYS A 2 -8.07 17.94 4.43
N VAL A 3 -8.37 19.22 4.20
CA VAL A 3 -9.73 19.78 4.29
C VAL A 3 -10.73 19.14 3.30
N PRO A 4 -10.43 19.00 1.99
CA PRO A 4 -11.35 18.32 1.07
C PRO A 4 -11.48 16.82 1.34
N ILE A 5 -10.44 16.16 1.86
CA ILE A 5 -10.48 14.73 2.23
C ILE A 5 -11.39 14.52 3.44
N LEU A 6 -11.26 15.37 4.47
CA LEU A 6 -12.14 15.33 5.64
C LEU A 6 -13.59 15.64 5.29
N PHE A 7 -13.83 16.56 4.36
CA PHE A 7 -15.19 16.83 3.87
C PHE A 7 -15.80 15.63 3.15
N PHE A 8 -15.01 14.91 2.34
CA PHE A 8 -15.45 13.70 1.63
C PHE A 8 -15.81 12.57 2.61
N PHE A 9 -14.95 12.29 3.60
CA PHE A 9 -15.21 11.29 4.64
C PHE A 9 -16.45 11.62 5.49
N ILE A 10 -16.68 12.90 5.80
CA ILE A 10 -17.88 13.36 6.51
C ILE A 10 -19.12 13.19 5.64
N PHE A 11 -19.04 13.49 4.34
CA PHE A 11 -20.14 13.31 3.39
C PHE A 11 -20.49 11.83 3.17
N GLU A 12 -19.49 10.94 3.08
CA GLU A 12 -19.65 9.48 3.02
C GLU A 12 -20.36 8.93 4.27
N SER A 13 -19.87 9.32 5.44
CA SER A 13 -20.42 8.89 6.74
C SER A 13 -21.86 9.41 6.94
N PHE A 14 -22.16 10.60 6.41
CA PHE A 14 -23.51 11.17 6.43
C PHE A 14 -24.44 10.48 5.42
N SER A 15 -23.94 10.15 4.22
CA SER A 15 -24.71 9.49 3.16
C SER A 15 -25.13 8.06 3.55
N GLN A 16 -24.28 7.32 4.28
CA GLN A 16 -24.66 6.01 4.83
C GLN A 16 -25.82 6.09 5.84
N LYS A 17 -25.95 7.22 6.54
CA LYS A 17 -26.99 7.44 7.55
C LYS A 17 -28.34 7.83 6.94
N LEU A 18 -28.34 8.33 5.70
CA LEU A 18 -29.54 8.74 4.96
C LEU A 18 -30.16 7.63 4.11
N MET A 19 -29.44 6.53 3.87
CA MET A 19 -29.81 5.53 2.85
C MET A 19 -30.83 4.49 3.38
N PHE A 20 -31.93 4.33 2.64
CA PHE A 20 -33.08 3.47 2.97
C PHE A 20 -32.70 1.98 3.12
N LYS A 21 -33.34 1.27 4.07
CA LYS A 21 -33.01 -0.11 4.52
C LYS A 21 -32.89 -1.16 3.41
N SER A 22 -33.46 -0.95 2.23
CA SER A 22 -33.52 -1.94 1.15
C SER A 22 -32.29 -1.99 0.23
N THR A 23 -31.47 -0.93 0.17
CA THR A 23 -30.31 -0.82 -0.76
C THR A 23 -28.96 -0.71 -0.03
N PHE A 24 -28.92 -1.12 1.23
CA PHE A 24 -27.76 -0.91 2.11
C PHE A 24 -26.52 -1.72 1.72
N HIS A 25 -26.70 -2.95 1.22
CA HIS A 25 -25.57 -3.82 0.85
C HIS A 25 -24.88 -3.34 -0.43
N ASP A 26 -25.68 -2.95 -1.43
CA ASP A 26 -25.16 -2.43 -2.70
C ASP A 26 -24.61 -1.01 -2.54
N GLY A 27 -25.21 -0.19 -1.68
CA GLY A 27 -24.67 1.13 -1.35
C GLY A 27 -23.27 1.06 -0.75
N ARG A 28 -22.99 0.06 0.09
CA ARG A 28 -21.66 -0.13 0.69
C ARG A 28 -20.59 -0.53 -0.32
N THR A 29 -20.91 -1.42 -1.26
CA THR A 29 -19.94 -1.88 -2.27
C THR A 29 -19.62 -0.75 -3.25
N VAL A 30 -20.63 -0.01 -3.70
CA VAL A 30 -20.46 1.15 -4.59
C VAL A 30 -19.64 2.24 -3.90
N LEU A 31 -19.93 2.53 -2.63
CA LEU A 31 -19.20 3.52 -1.87
C LEU A 31 -17.73 3.13 -1.65
N ALA A 32 -17.45 1.85 -1.35
CA ALA A 32 -16.08 1.36 -1.20
C ALA A 32 -15.26 1.50 -2.50
N ILE A 33 -15.90 1.26 -3.65
CA ILE A 33 -15.28 1.44 -4.97
C ILE A 33 -15.03 2.94 -5.24
N ASP A 34 -16.00 3.80 -4.94
CA ASP A 34 -15.86 5.26 -5.10
C ASP A 34 -14.69 5.80 -4.25
N PHE A 35 -14.58 5.34 -2.99
CA PHE A 35 -13.45 5.67 -2.13
C PHE A 35 -12.10 5.21 -2.73
N MET A 36 -12.02 3.99 -3.26
CA MET A 36 -10.81 3.51 -3.94
C MET A 36 -10.43 4.41 -5.12
N VAL A 37 -11.40 4.80 -5.96
CA VAL A 37 -11.15 5.71 -7.10
C VAL A 37 -10.72 7.10 -6.63
N PHE A 38 -11.29 7.60 -5.53
CA PHE A 38 -10.89 8.87 -4.94
C PHE A 38 -9.44 8.84 -4.44
N THR A 39 -8.99 7.74 -3.84
CA THR A 39 -7.58 7.61 -3.42
C THR A 39 -6.59 7.70 -4.58
N LEU A 40 -6.95 7.20 -5.77
CA LEU A 40 -6.12 7.35 -6.98
C LEU A 40 -5.98 8.82 -7.39
N ARG A 41 -7.05 9.62 -7.27
CA ARG A 41 -6.99 11.08 -7.52
C ARG A 41 -6.13 11.80 -6.50
N LEU A 42 -6.11 11.35 -5.24
CA LEU A 42 -5.23 11.91 -4.21
C LEU A 42 -3.75 11.70 -4.53
N ILE A 43 -3.38 10.56 -5.12
CA ILE A 43 -1.99 10.27 -5.54
C ILE A 43 -1.51 11.32 -6.56
N HIS A 44 -2.34 11.69 -7.53
CA HIS A 44 -2.01 12.73 -8.50
C HIS A 44 -1.85 14.12 -7.85
N ILE A 45 -2.67 14.45 -6.84
CA ILE A 45 -2.52 15.69 -6.07
C ILE A 45 -1.22 15.67 -5.25
N PHE A 46 -0.83 14.52 -4.70
CA PHE A 46 0.44 14.36 -3.98
C PHE A 46 1.67 14.41 -4.90
N ALA A 47 1.52 14.12 -6.20
CA ALA A 47 2.60 14.24 -7.18
C ALA A 47 3.10 15.70 -7.35
N ILE A 48 2.25 16.69 -7.06
CA ILE A 48 2.61 18.12 -7.14
C ILE A 48 3.47 18.56 -5.93
N HIS A 49 3.56 17.76 -4.87
CA HIS A 49 4.30 18.11 -3.66
C HIS A 49 5.82 18.03 -3.87
N LYS A 50 6.54 19.12 -3.59
CA LYS A 50 7.99 19.27 -3.87
C LYS A 50 8.91 18.17 -3.28
N GLN A 51 8.51 17.53 -2.19
CA GLN A 51 9.33 16.49 -1.52
C GLN A 51 8.92 15.05 -1.90
N LEU A 52 7.69 14.84 -2.36
CA LEU A 52 7.12 13.50 -2.60
C LEU A 52 6.91 13.21 -4.10
N GLY A 53 6.76 14.26 -4.91
CA GLY A 53 6.61 14.17 -6.37
C GLY A 53 7.71 13.37 -7.05
N PRO A 54 9.01 13.63 -6.78
CA PRO A 54 10.11 12.87 -7.39
C PRO A 54 10.04 11.37 -7.10
N LYS A 55 9.56 10.95 -5.93
CA LYS A 55 9.40 9.54 -5.57
C LYS A 55 8.22 8.89 -6.31
N ILE A 56 7.11 9.61 -6.47
CA ILE A 56 5.92 9.14 -7.21
C ILE A 56 6.24 8.95 -8.69
N ILE A 57 7.00 9.87 -9.31
CA ILE A 57 7.39 9.77 -10.72
C ILE A 57 8.29 8.54 -10.97
N ILE A 58 9.15 8.17 -10.01
CA ILE A 58 9.96 6.96 -10.11
C ILE A 58 9.06 5.71 -10.07
N VAL A 59 8.10 5.64 -9.15
CA VAL A 59 7.15 4.52 -9.06
C VAL A 59 6.33 4.41 -10.33
N GLU A 60 5.82 5.53 -10.87
CA GLU A 60 5.05 5.56 -12.11
C GLU A 60 5.85 5.00 -13.30
N ARG A 61 7.15 5.30 -13.37
CA ARG A 61 8.04 4.73 -14.39
C ARG A 61 8.26 3.23 -14.23
N MET A 62 8.29 2.73 -12.99
CA MET A 62 8.41 1.29 -12.71
C MET A 62 7.11 0.51 -12.98
N VAL A 63 5.94 1.17 -12.97
CA VAL A 63 4.66 0.50 -13.29
C VAL A 63 4.63 -0.03 -14.73
N SER A 64 5.29 0.67 -15.66
CA SER A 64 5.43 0.19 -17.03
C SER A 64 6.19 -1.15 -17.08
N ASP A 65 7.28 -1.28 -16.32
CA ASP A 65 8.07 -2.51 -16.25
C ASP A 65 7.29 -3.65 -15.57
N VAL A 66 6.52 -3.31 -14.53
CA VAL A 66 5.64 -4.26 -13.82
C VAL A 66 4.52 -4.79 -14.73
N PHE A 67 3.98 -3.96 -15.63
CA PHE A 67 2.97 -4.40 -16.58
C PHE A 67 3.50 -5.47 -17.54
N PHE A 68 4.70 -5.27 -18.10
CA PHE A 68 5.35 -6.28 -18.95
C PHE A 68 5.64 -7.57 -18.18
N PHE A 69 6.10 -7.44 -16.93
CA PHE A 69 6.31 -8.60 -16.06
C PHE A 69 5.01 -9.37 -15.78
N LEU A 70 3.91 -8.67 -15.48
CA LEU A 70 2.61 -9.28 -15.18
C LEU A 70 2.04 -10.04 -16.38
N PHE A 71 2.28 -9.57 -17.60
CA PHE A 71 1.91 -10.30 -18.81
C PHE A 71 2.60 -11.67 -18.88
N PHE A 72 3.93 -11.72 -18.76
CA PHE A 72 4.67 -12.98 -18.75
C PHE A 72 4.28 -13.87 -17.57
N LEU A 73 4.09 -13.29 -16.39
CA LEU A 73 3.65 -14.01 -15.20
C LEU A 73 2.29 -14.67 -15.42
N SER A 74 1.34 -13.96 -16.04
CA SER A 74 -0.01 -14.49 -16.30
C SER A 74 0.01 -15.68 -17.25
N VAL A 75 0.79 -15.62 -18.33
CA VAL A 75 0.93 -16.72 -19.30
C VAL A 75 1.55 -17.94 -18.63
N TRP A 76 2.62 -17.73 -17.85
CA TRP A 76 3.27 -18.78 -17.10
C TRP A 76 2.34 -19.42 -16.06
N LEU A 77 1.58 -18.60 -15.33
CA LEU A 77 0.62 -19.04 -14.31
C LEU A 77 -0.48 -19.91 -14.91
N ILE A 78 -1.01 -19.50 -16.07
CA ILE A 78 -2.04 -20.25 -16.80
C ILE A 78 -1.45 -21.59 -17.27
N ALA A 79 -0.26 -21.60 -17.87
CA ALA A 79 0.37 -22.82 -18.35
C ALA A 79 0.59 -23.84 -17.21
N TYR A 80 1.18 -23.39 -16.09
CA TYR A 80 1.40 -24.22 -14.91
C TYR A 80 0.09 -24.67 -14.25
N GLY A 81 -0.87 -23.76 -14.10
CA GLY A 81 -2.16 -24.05 -13.49
C GLY A 81 -3.00 -25.04 -14.28
N VAL A 82 -3.03 -24.91 -15.62
CA VAL A 82 -3.73 -25.85 -16.52
C VAL A 82 -3.05 -27.21 -16.51
N ALA A 83 -1.71 -27.25 -16.57
CA ALA A 83 -0.97 -28.51 -16.48
C ALA A 83 -1.25 -29.25 -15.16
N THR A 84 -1.27 -28.51 -14.05
CA THR A 84 -1.56 -29.09 -12.72
C THR A 84 -3.00 -29.58 -12.61
N GLN A 85 -3.97 -28.82 -13.13
CA GLN A 85 -5.38 -29.26 -13.15
C GLN A 85 -5.57 -30.52 -14.00
N ALA A 86 -4.92 -30.59 -15.18
CA ALA A 86 -5.00 -31.73 -16.08
C ALA A 86 -4.37 -33.01 -15.51
N LEU A 87 -3.29 -32.88 -14.73
CA LEU A 87 -2.61 -34.01 -14.10
C LEU A 87 -3.32 -34.52 -12.84
N LEU A 88 -3.87 -33.61 -12.01
CA LEU A 88 -4.38 -33.96 -10.69
C LEU A 88 -5.89 -34.27 -10.65
N TYR A 89 -6.68 -33.65 -11.53
CA TYR A 89 -8.15 -33.80 -11.53
C TYR A 89 -8.69 -33.88 -12.96
N PRO A 90 -8.55 -35.04 -13.63
CA PRO A 90 -8.94 -35.20 -15.03
C PRO A 90 -10.45 -35.12 -15.31
N ASP A 91 -11.31 -35.27 -14.31
CA ASP A 91 -12.77 -35.44 -14.48
C ASP A 91 -13.63 -34.37 -13.77
N ASP A 92 -13.04 -33.24 -13.34
CA ASP A 92 -13.77 -32.20 -12.60
C ASP A 92 -14.27 -31.11 -13.57
N SER A 93 -15.59 -31.06 -13.85
CA SER A 93 -16.22 -30.21 -14.88
C SER A 93 -16.72 -28.83 -14.38
N ARG A 94 -16.49 -28.49 -13.11
CA ARG A 94 -16.94 -27.22 -12.51
C ARG A 94 -15.99 -26.07 -12.80
N ALA A 95 -16.31 -25.27 -13.82
CA ALA A 95 -15.49 -24.14 -14.29
C ALA A 95 -15.08 -23.13 -13.19
N GLU A 96 -15.98 -22.79 -12.26
CA GLU A 96 -15.70 -21.83 -11.18
C GLU A 96 -14.58 -22.30 -10.24
N TRP A 97 -14.55 -23.60 -9.95
CA TRP A 97 -13.54 -24.22 -9.08
C TRP A 97 -12.22 -24.42 -9.82
N ILE A 98 -12.29 -24.76 -11.11
CA ILE A 98 -11.13 -24.84 -12.00
C ILE A 98 -10.41 -23.50 -12.07
N PHE A 99 -11.14 -22.39 -12.31
CA PHE A 99 -10.54 -21.06 -12.39
C PHE A 99 -9.80 -20.67 -11.09
N ARG A 100 -10.40 -20.94 -9.93
CA ARG A 100 -9.77 -20.71 -8.62
C ARG A 100 -8.51 -21.57 -8.41
N ARG A 101 -8.48 -22.80 -8.92
CA ARG A 101 -7.29 -23.68 -8.80
C ARG A 101 -6.19 -23.33 -9.80
N VAL A 102 -6.54 -22.98 -11.03
CA VAL A 102 -5.59 -22.69 -12.12
C VAL A 102 -4.88 -21.36 -11.90
N LEU A 103 -5.57 -20.33 -11.40
CA LEU A 103 -4.98 -19.00 -11.25
C LEU A 103 -4.63 -18.68 -9.80
N TYR A 104 -5.61 -18.75 -8.90
CA TYR A 104 -5.45 -18.21 -7.55
C TYR A 104 -4.47 -19.02 -6.69
N ARG A 105 -4.46 -20.35 -6.82
CA ARG A 105 -3.52 -21.20 -6.06
C ARG A 105 -2.05 -21.01 -6.49
N PRO A 106 -1.68 -21.11 -7.77
CA PRO A 106 -0.33 -20.80 -8.23
C PRO A 106 0.09 -19.36 -7.91
N TYR A 107 -0.85 -18.42 -7.96
CA TYR A 107 -0.57 -17.03 -7.59
C TYR A 107 -0.11 -16.91 -6.13
N LEU A 108 -0.79 -17.58 -5.20
CA LEU A 108 -0.42 -17.60 -3.78
C LEU A 108 0.91 -18.33 -3.53
N GLN A 109 1.26 -19.34 -4.33
CA GLN A 109 2.54 -20.05 -4.24
C GLN A 109 3.73 -19.11 -4.49
N ILE A 110 3.60 -18.13 -5.38
CA ILE A 110 4.64 -17.12 -5.64
C ILE A 110 4.91 -16.26 -4.40
N PHE A 111 3.91 -16.03 -3.54
CA PHE A 111 4.06 -15.33 -2.26
C PHE A 111 4.53 -16.23 -1.11
N GLY A 112 4.82 -17.50 -1.38
CA GLY A 112 5.28 -18.46 -0.37
C GLY A 112 4.18 -19.06 0.49
N GLN A 113 2.90 -18.88 0.15
CA GLN A 113 1.79 -19.53 0.84
C GLN A 113 1.53 -20.92 0.24
N ILE A 114 2.21 -21.94 0.77
CA ILE A 114 2.02 -23.34 0.34
C ILE A 114 0.94 -23.98 1.23
N PRO A 115 -0.19 -24.44 0.67
CA PRO A 115 -1.19 -25.20 1.42
C PRO A 115 -0.62 -26.61 1.67
N LEU A 116 0.03 -26.78 2.83
CA LEU A 116 0.61 -28.05 3.30
C LEU A 116 -0.47 -29.11 3.56
N ASP A 117 -1.67 -28.68 3.96
CA ASP A 117 -2.80 -29.51 4.37
C ASP A 117 -3.34 -30.47 3.31
N LYS A 118 -3.06 -30.24 2.01
CA LYS A 118 -3.55 -31.08 0.90
C LYS A 118 -2.51 -32.00 0.29
N ILE A 119 -1.23 -31.79 0.58
CA ILE A 119 -0.13 -32.62 0.04
C ILE A 119 0.12 -33.82 0.96
N ASP A 120 -0.15 -33.65 2.26
CA ASP A 120 0.11 -34.65 3.30
C ASP A 120 -0.77 -35.92 3.19
N CYS A 121 -1.90 -35.86 2.46
CA CYS A 121 -2.83 -36.98 2.36
C CYS A 121 -2.46 -38.05 1.33
N GLU A 122 -1.55 -37.79 0.37
CA GLU A 122 -1.39 -38.69 -0.80
C GLU A 122 0.05 -39.06 -1.18
N PHE A 123 1.09 -38.39 -0.68
CA PHE A 123 2.47 -38.68 -1.11
C PHE A 123 3.46 -38.84 0.06
N ASN A 124 3.93 -40.09 0.20
CA ASN A 124 4.93 -40.66 1.10
C ASN A 124 6.04 -39.71 1.67
N LEU A 125 6.46 -39.98 2.91
CA LEU A 125 7.47 -39.26 3.73
C LEU A 125 8.81 -38.96 3.02
N GLN A 126 9.17 -39.70 1.96
CA GLN A 126 10.40 -39.51 1.19
C GLN A 126 10.34 -38.25 0.30
N TYR A 127 9.20 -37.99 -0.35
CA TYR A 127 9.01 -36.81 -1.20
C TYR A 127 8.85 -35.54 -0.37
N LEU A 128 8.18 -35.64 0.78
CA LEU A 128 8.07 -34.52 1.72
C LEU A 128 9.45 -34.09 2.24
N LYS A 129 10.35 -35.04 2.54
CA LYS A 129 11.74 -34.74 2.97
C LYS A 129 12.58 -34.11 1.87
N LEU A 130 12.49 -34.59 0.63
CA LEU A 130 13.19 -33.99 -0.51
C LEU A 130 12.67 -32.58 -0.82
N TYR A 131 11.34 -32.39 -0.85
CA TYR A 131 10.72 -31.10 -1.08
C TYR A 131 11.01 -30.11 0.05
N THR A 132 10.93 -30.51 1.33
CA THR A 132 11.35 -29.62 2.44
C THR A 132 12.85 -29.34 2.41
N PHE A 133 13.70 -30.28 2.02
CA PHE A 133 15.15 -30.06 1.91
C PHE A 133 15.50 -29.09 0.77
N GLU A 134 14.95 -29.30 -0.44
CA GLU A 134 15.13 -28.39 -1.57
C GLU A 134 14.55 -27.00 -1.30
N ASN A 135 13.35 -26.91 -0.71
CA ASN A 135 12.80 -25.61 -0.31
C ASN A 135 13.64 -24.94 0.77
N ASN A 136 14.17 -25.68 1.75
CA ASN A 136 15.07 -25.12 2.76
C ASN A 136 16.37 -24.60 2.13
N ILE A 137 16.92 -25.29 1.12
CA ILE A 137 18.12 -24.83 0.40
C ILE A 137 17.80 -23.63 -0.49
N LEU A 138 16.72 -23.68 -1.25
CA LEU A 138 16.28 -22.61 -2.15
C LEU A 138 15.96 -21.34 -1.36
N PHE A 139 15.18 -21.44 -0.27
CA PHE A 139 14.91 -20.31 0.62
C PHE A 139 16.16 -19.81 1.33
N ARG A 140 17.05 -20.70 1.77
CA ARG A 140 18.31 -20.28 2.41
C ARG A 140 19.23 -19.56 1.41
N ASN A 141 19.27 -20.00 0.15
CA ASN A 141 20.01 -19.34 -0.93
C ASN A 141 19.36 -18.02 -1.34
N ALA A 142 18.03 -17.98 -1.43
CA ALA A 142 17.27 -16.77 -1.71
C ALA A 142 17.40 -15.75 -0.56
N ASP A 143 17.45 -16.18 0.69
CA ASP A 143 17.69 -15.33 1.86
C ASP A 143 19.12 -14.78 1.89
N ILE A 144 20.12 -15.56 1.46
CA ILE A 144 21.50 -15.05 1.28
C ILE A 144 21.53 -13.99 0.18
N PHE A 145 20.89 -14.24 -0.97
CA PHE A 145 20.78 -13.28 -2.07
C PHE A 145 20.01 -12.02 -1.66
N TRP A 146 18.89 -12.19 -0.95
CA TRP A 146 18.12 -11.11 -0.37
C TRP A 146 18.94 -10.32 0.63
N LYS A 147 19.69 -10.96 1.53
CA LYS A 147 20.58 -10.29 2.49
C LYS A 147 21.73 -9.54 1.79
N PHE A 148 22.25 -10.07 0.68
CA PHE A 148 23.26 -9.43 -0.15
C PHE A 148 22.71 -8.18 -0.86
N GLN A 149 21.54 -8.30 -1.50
CA GLN A 149 20.83 -7.15 -2.08
C GLN A 149 20.41 -6.13 -1.01
N ARG A 150 19.99 -6.61 0.17
CA ARG A 150 19.60 -5.78 1.32
C ARG A 150 20.80 -4.99 1.84
N TYR A 151 22.02 -5.52 1.79
CA TYR A 151 23.21 -4.75 2.18
C TYR A 151 23.43 -3.57 1.23
N ASN A 152 23.34 -3.77 -0.08
CA ASN A 152 23.46 -2.71 -1.09
C ASN A 152 22.31 -1.69 -1.00
N LEU A 153 21.08 -2.14 -0.73
CA LEU A 153 19.96 -1.26 -0.43
C LEU A 153 20.19 -0.50 0.87
N ILE A 154 20.61 -1.15 1.95
CA ILE A 154 20.86 -0.51 3.25
C ILE A 154 21.96 0.54 3.13
N VAL A 155 23.07 0.27 2.44
CA VAL A 155 24.16 1.26 2.28
C VAL A 155 23.69 2.46 1.47
N GLU A 156 22.84 2.23 0.46
CA GLU A 156 22.22 3.30 -0.32
C GLU A 156 21.17 4.10 0.48
N TYR A 157 20.46 3.45 1.41
CA TYR A 157 19.50 4.08 2.32
C TYR A 157 20.16 4.76 3.54
N HIS A 158 21.34 4.31 4.00
CA HIS A 158 22.05 4.84 5.17
C HIS A 158 22.65 6.24 4.90
N GLY A 159 22.83 6.60 3.63
CA GLY A 159 23.24 7.94 3.18
C GLY A 159 22.06 8.89 2.88
N ARG A 160 20.80 8.44 2.95
CA ARG A 160 19.61 9.28 2.72
C ARG A 160 18.90 9.57 4.04
N PRO A 161 18.40 10.80 4.29
CA PRO A 161 17.71 11.12 5.53
C PRO A 161 16.53 10.15 5.80
N ALA A 162 16.51 9.65 7.04
CA ALA A 162 15.84 8.43 7.50
C ALA A 162 14.32 8.56 7.70
N PHE A 163 13.55 8.79 6.64
CA PHE A 163 12.10 8.59 6.71
C PHE A 163 11.57 7.70 5.59
N ALA A 164 11.13 6.50 6.00
CA ALA A 164 10.22 5.64 5.24
C ALA A 164 8.88 6.37 4.99
N PRO A 165 8.16 6.04 3.90
CA PRO A 165 7.18 6.91 3.24
C PRO A 165 5.94 7.42 4.02
N PRO A 166 5.51 6.89 5.18
CA PRO A 166 4.29 7.40 5.83
C PRO A 166 4.44 8.39 7.01
N PHE A 167 5.63 8.82 7.49
CA PHE A 167 5.69 9.63 8.73
C PHE A 167 6.49 10.96 8.69
N ILE A 168 6.47 11.67 7.56
CA ILE A 168 6.97 13.08 7.46
C ILE A 168 6.03 14.10 8.14
N ILE A 169 4.81 13.68 8.47
CA ILE A 169 3.75 14.56 8.97
C ILE A 169 4.05 15.03 10.41
N ILE A 170 4.67 14.18 11.25
CA ILE A 170 4.94 14.49 12.66
C ILE A 170 6.00 15.59 12.81
N ASP A 171 6.97 15.62 11.90
CA ASP A 171 8.08 16.58 11.97
C ASP A 171 7.66 17.98 11.52
N HIS A 172 6.79 18.07 10.50
CA HIS A 172 6.24 19.35 10.03
C HIS A 172 5.26 19.98 11.03
N ILE A 173 4.52 19.16 11.80
CA ILE A 173 3.60 19.65 12.84
C ILE A 173 4.37 20.40 13.94
N LYS A 174 5.52 19.88 14.41
CA LYS A 174 6.34 20.56 15.44
C LYS A 174 6.92 21.88 14.94
N LEU A 175 7.32 21.94 13.67
CA LEU A 175 7.88 23.13 13.02
C LEU A 175 6.82 24.22 12.78
N ILE A 176 5.60 23.83 12.42
CA ILE A 176 4.46 24.75 12.28
C ILE A 176 4.01 25.29 13.65
N LEU A 177 3.96 24.44 14.68
CA LEU A 177 3.58 24.85 16.03
C LEU A 177 4.56 25.89 16.61
N ARG A 178 5.87 25.73 16.40
CA ARG A 178 6.88 26.74 16.80
C ARG A 178 6.69 28.09 16.11
N LYS A 179 6.36 28.10 14.81
CA LYS A 179 6.12 29.35 14.05
C LYS A 179 4.86 30.10 14.51
N LEU A 180 3.80 29.37 14.89
CA LEU A 180 2.56 29.99 15.36
C LEU A 180 2.70 30.61 16.77
N LEU A 181 3.50 29.99 17.64
CA LEU A 181 3.81 30.55 18.96
C LEU A 181 4.63 31.85 18.85
N GLN A 182 5.65 31.88 17.99
CA GLN A 182 6.48 33.09 17.79
C GLN A 182 5.71 34.26 17.18
N LYS A 183 4.78 33.98 16.25
CA LYS A 183 3.95 35.03 15.63
C LYS A 183 2.97 35.67 16.61
N THR A 184 2.55 34.91 17.63
CA THR A 184 1.63 35.39 18.67
C THR A 184 2.34 36.33 19.65
N GLU A 185 3.60 36.03 20.01
CA GLU A 185 4.43 36.90 20.86
C GLU A 185 4.76 38.24 20.17
N HIS A 186 5.17 38.23 18.90
CA HIS A 186 5.48 39.46 18.15
C HIS A 186 4.25 40.38 17.97
N LYS A 187 3.04 39.80 17.87
CA LYS A 187 1.80 40.58 17.77
C LYS A 187 1.40 41.20 19.11
N LYS A 188 1.64 40.51 20.23
CA LYS A 188 1.41 41.05 21.58
C LYS A 188 2.34 42.22 21.87
N GLU A 189 3.59 42.15 21.45
CA GLU A 189 4.59 43.21 21.67
C GLU A 189 4.28 44.48 20.86
N HIS A 190 3.85 44.34 19.60
CA HIS A 190 3.39 45.48 18.79
C HIS A 190 2.11 46.12 19.32
N LEU A 191 1.14 45.31 19.79
CA LEU A 191 -0.09 45.83 20.38
C LEU A 191 0.16 46.52 21.73
N GLY A 192 1.16 46.06 22.50
CA GLY A 192 1.60 46.73 23.73
C GLY A 192 2.20 48.12 23.47
N LYS A 193 3.00 48.28 22.40
CA LYS A 193 3.54 49.58 21.99
C LYS A 193 2.45 50.55 21.53
N LEU A 194 1.51 50.09 20.71
CA LEU A 194 0.38 50.91 20.26
C LEU A 194 -0.55 51.36 21.42
N TRP A 195 -0.70 50.53 22.46
CA TRP A 195 -1.46 50.92 23.65
C TRP A 195 -0.73 51.95 24.53
N GLY A 196 0.60 51.93 24.56
CA GLY A 196 1.42 52.95 25.21
C GLY A 196 1.34 54.30 24.49
N GLU A 197 1.47 54.28 23.17
CA GLU A 197 1.45 55.48 22.33
C GLU A 197 0.05 56.16 22.28
N CYS A 198 -1.03 55.38 22.44
CA CYS A 198 -2.39 55.91 22.57
C CYS A 198 -2.70 56.45 23.99
N ARG A 199 -1.91 56.06 25.00
CA ARG A 199 -2.01 56.56 26.39
C ARG A 199 -1.28 57.89 26.56
N GLU A 200 -0.19 58.13 25.83
CA GLU A 200 0.52 59.42 25.83
C GLU A 200 -0.18 60.52 25.02
N ASN A 201 -0.86 60.16 23.93
CA ASN A 201 -1.59 61.12 23.07
C ASN A 201 -3.00 61.52 23.58
N LYS A 202 -3.36 61.12 24.81
CA LYS A 202 -4.64 61.46 25.47
C LYS A 202 -4.48 62.30 26.74
N CYS A 203 -3.28 62.83 27.00
CA CYS A 203 -3.00 63.84 28.03
C CYS A 203 -2.88 65.23 27.42
#